data_AF-A0A378W389-F1
#
_entry.id   AF-A0A378W389-F1
#
_cell.length_a   1.000
_cell.length_b   1.000
_cell.length_c   1.000
_cell.angle_alpha   90.00
_cell.angle_beta   90.00
_cell.angle_gamma   90.00
#
_symmetry.space_group_name_H-M   'P 1'
#
loop_
_entity.id
_entity.type
_entity.pdbx_description
1 polymer ?
#
loop_
_entity_poly.entity_id
_entity_poly.type
_entity_poly.pdbx_seq_one_letter_code
_entity_poly.pdbx_strand_id
1 'polypeptide(L)'
;MSPGPTGPLGTDFDVMTSVAGRIDVLNDDVRAMLQTFIQKMSSVPPSVWGGAAAVRFRDVVDRWNGESLTLHTSLSRIAETIRTNERTLRAAAEAHAQRLGTVGDGI
;
A
#
# COMPACT_ATOMS: atom_id res chain seq x y z
N MET A 1 30.33 6.11 20.98
CA MET A 1 28.94 5.81 20.58
C MET A 1 28.65 6.67 19.37
N SER A 2 28.90 6.16 18.16
CA SER A 2 28.60 6.91 16.94
C SER A 2 27.08 7.08 16.84
N PRO A 3 26.57 8.26 16.47
CA PRO A 3 25.15 8.41 16.23
C PRO A 3 24.80 7.49 15.07
N GLY A 4 23.80 6.63 15.27
CA GLY A 4 23.14 5.92 14.18
C GLY A 4 22.59 6.91 13.15
N PRO A 5 22.04 6.45 12.02
CA PRO A 5 21.66 7.32 10.90
C PRO A 5 20.42 8.20 11.22
N THR A 6 20.58 9.17 12.11
CA THR A 6 19.64 10.27 12.40
C THR A 6 19.96 11.51 11.54
N GLY A 7 20.44 11.29 10.32
CA GLY A 7 20.64 12.32 9.29
C GLY A 7 19.49 12.32 8.26
N PRO A 8 19.54 13.16 7.21
CA PRO A 8 18.51 13.28 6.19
C PRO A 8 17.98 11.94 5.62
N LEU A 9 18.85 10.93 5.51
CA LEU A 9 18.51 9.58 5.06
C LEU A 9 17.57 8.82 6.01
N GLY A 10 17.74 8.99 7.33
CA GLY A 10 16.83 8.40 8.32
C GLY A 10 15.42 8.95 8.17
N THR A 11 15.30 10.27 7.98
CA THR A 11 14.03 10.94 7.69
C THR A 11 13.40 10.42 6.39
N ASP A 12 14.18 10.21 5.33
CA ASP A 12 13.67 9.66 4.07
C ASP A 12 13.12 8.23 4.23
N PHE A 13 13.77 7.38 5.03
CA PHE A 13 13.28 6.03 5.31
C PHE A 13 11.98 6.01 6.13
N ASP A 14 11.85 6.92 7.10
CA ASP A 14 10.61 7.08 7.86
C ASP A 14 9.45 7.53 6.96
N VAL A 15 9.74 8.44 6.02
CA VAL A 15 8.77 8.86 4.99
C VAL A 15 8.36 7.68 4.11
N MET A 16 9.32 6.88 3.62
CA MET A 16 9.02 5.69 2.80
C MET A 16 8.13 4.70 3.56
N THR A 17 8.43 4.45 4.84
CA THR A 17 7.63 3.58 5.71
C THR A 17 6.22 4.13 5.90
N SER A 18 6.09 5.42 6.18
CA SER A 18 4.78 6.08 6.33
C SER A 18 3.97 6.04 5.05
N VAL A 19 4.57 6.22 3.88
CA VAL A 19 3.85 6.20 2.59
C VAL A 19 3.33 4.79 2.31
N ALA A 20 4.14 3.75 2.51
CA ALA A 20 3.70 2.37 2.36
C ALA A 20 2.50 2.04 3.29
N GLY A 21 2.56 2.46 4.56
CA GLY A 21 1.46 2.26 5.50
C GLY A 21 0.17 2.99 5.10
N ARG A 22 0.26 4.22 4.56
CA ARG A 22 -0.91 4.94 4.05
C ARG A 22 -1.57 4.23 2.86
N ILE A 23 -0.76 3.62 2.00
CA ILE A 23 -1.26 2.82 0.87
C ILE A 23 -2.05 1.60 1.38
N ASP A 24 -1.55 0.92 2.41
CA ASP A 24 -2.24 -0.22 3.01
C ASP A 24 -3.61 0.20 3.60
N VAL A 25 -3.67 1.31 4.35
CA VAL A 25 -4.92 1.83 4.94
C VAL A 25 -5.94 2.17 3.86
N LEU A 26 -5.54 2.92 2.82
CA LEU A 26 -6.44 3.28 1.72
C LEU A 26 -7.00 2.04 1.02
N ASN A 27 -6.18 1.01 0.88
CA ASN A 27 -6.57 -0.25 0.26
C ASN A 27 -7.63 -1.00 1.10
N ASP A 28 -7.45 -1.04 2.41
CA ASP A 28 -8.41 -1.64 3.34
C ASP A 28 -9.75 -0.89 3.37
N ASP A 29 -9.72 0.44 3.34
CA ASP A 29 -10.92 1.29 3.30
C ASP A 29 -11.75 1.04 2.04
N VAL A 30 -11.11 0.94 0.87
CA VAL A 30 -11.80 0.63 -0.41
C VAL A 30 -12.49 -0.73 -0.33
N ARG A 31 -11.82 -1.74 0.26
CA ARG A 31 -12.40 -3.08 0.43
C ARG A 31 -13.59 -3.07 1.39
N ALA A 32 -13.49 -2.35 2.50
CA ALA A 32 -14.57 -2.24 3.49
C ALA A 32 -15.81 -1.52 2.92
N MET A 33 -15.60 -0.45 2.15
CA MET A 33 -16.67 0.27 1.46
C MET A 33 -17.40 -0.63 0.47
N LEU A 34 -16.68 -1.47 -0.29
CA LEU A 34 -17.26 -2.43 -1.23
C LEU A 34 -18.09 -3.49 -0.54
N GLN A 35 -17.55 -4.12 0.52
CA GLN A 35 -18.30 -5.12 1.29
C GLN A 35 -19.60 -4.51 1.83
N THR A 36 -19.55 -3.30 2.38
CA THR A 36 -20.72 -2.58 2.87
C THR A 36 -21.75 -2.36 1.76
N PHE A 37 -21.31 -1.94 0.58
CA PHE A 37 -22.19 -1.70 -0.56
C PHE A 37 -22.87 -2.99 -1.04
N ILE A 38 -22.10 -4.07 -1.23
CA ILE A 38 -22.63 -5.38 -1.64
C ILE A 38 -23.66 -5.87 -0.62
N GLN A 39 -23.36 -5.79 0.68
CA GLN A 39 -24.30 -6.22 1.72
C GLN A 39 -25.61 -5.44 1.69
N LYS A 40 -25.55 -4.10 1.60
CA LYS A 40 -26.74 -3.26 1.47
C LYS A 40 -27.56 -3.65 0.24
N MET A 41 -26.89 -3.92 -0.87
CA MET A 41 -27.54 -4.19 -2.14
C MET A 41 -28.11 -5.61 -2.21
N SER A 42 -27.43 -6.62 -1.67
CA SER A 42 -27.98 -7.98 -1.49
C SER A 42 -29.16 -8.03 -0.51
N SER A 43 -29.26 -7.05 0.40
CA SER A 43 -30.39 -6.97 1.33
C SER A 43 -31.66 -6.38 0.72
N VAL A 44 -31.59 -5.80 -0.49
CA VAL A 44 -32.77 -5.20 -1.11
C VAL A 44 -33.72 -6.30 -1.63
N PRO A 45 -35.02 -6.24 -1.32
CA PRO A 45 -35.96 -7.28 -1.73
C PRO A 45 -36.05 -7.44 -3.26
N PRO A 46 -36.17 -8.67 -3.79
CA PRO A 46 -36.35 -8.92 -5.22
C PRO A 46 -37.56 -8.21 -5.84
N SER A 47 -38.58 -7.94 -5.04
CA SER A 47 -39.77 -7.17 -5.45
C SER A 47 -39.45 -5.72 -5.83
N VAL A 48 -38.37 -5.15 -5.27
CA VAL A 48 -37.87 -3.80 -5.59
C VAL A 48 -36.93 -3.84 -6.79
N TRP A 49 -36.27 -4.98 -7.00
CA TRP A 49 -35.29 -5.22 -8.05
C TRP A 49 -35.89 -6.09 -9.18
N GLY A 50 -36.96 -5.60 -9.80
CA GLY A 50 -37.54 -6.27 -10.95
C GLY A 50 -36.72 -6.06 -12.24
N GLY A 51 -36.51 -7.13 -13.01
CA GLY A 51 -36.15 -7.05 -14.43
C GLY A 51 -34.75 -6.52 -14.76
N ALA A 52 -34.65 -5.73 -15.83
CA ALA A 52 -33.38 -5.30 -16.43
C ALA A 52 -32.48 -4.48 -15.49
N ALA A 53 -33.05 -3.76 -14.52
CA ALA A 53 -32.30 -2.99 -13.53
C ALA A 53 -31.43 -3.88 -12.63
N ALA A 54 -31.95 -5.05 -12.22
CA ALA A 54 -31.22 -6.00 -11.37
C ALA A 54 -30.01 -6.63 -12.07
N VAL A 55 -30.10 -6.81 -13.39
CA VAL A 55 -29.01 -7.34 -14.24
C VAL A 55 -27.93 -6.29 -14.39
N ARG A 56 -28.30 -5.07 -14.81
CA ARG A 56 -27.35 -3.96 -14.98
C ARG A 56 -26.63 -3.59 -13.70
N PHE A 57 -27.34 -3.68 -12.57
CA PHE A 57 -26.72 -3.47 -11.28
C PHE A 57 -25.63 -4.51 -10.99
N ARG A 58 -25.91 -5.80 -11.25
CA ARG A 58 -24.95 -6.89 -11.10
C ARG A 58 -23.72 -6.68 -11.98
N ASP A 59 -23.91 -6.31 -13.24
CA ASP A 59 -22.83 -6.01 -14.18
C ASP A 59 -21.89 -4.90 -13.62
N VAL A 60 -22.47 -3.84 -13.04
CA VAL A 60 -21.70 -2.72 -12.45
C VAL A 60 -20.93 -3.18 -11.21
N VAL A 61 -21.55 -3.98 -10.33
CA VAL A 61 -20.89 -4.51 -9.13
C VAL A 61 -19.71 -5.41 -9.51
N ASP A 62 -19.91 -6.31 -10.47
CA ASP A 62 -18.88 -7.25 -10.89
C ASP A 62 -17.70 -6.53 -11.54
N ARG A 63 -17.97 -5.56 -12.43
CA ARG A 63 -16.92 -4.73 -13.05
C ARG A 63 -16.14 -3.95 -12.00
N TRP A 64 -16.84 -3.24 -11.11
CA TRP A 64 -16.19 -2.44 -10.07
C TRP A 64 -15.37 -3.31 -9.11
N ASN A 65 -15.82 -4.52 -8.80
CA ASN A 65 -15.06 -5.49 -8.00
C ASN A 65 -13.74 -5.86 -8.69
N GLY A 66 -13.78 -6.14 -9.99
CA GLY A 66 -12.57 -6.40 -10.79
C GLY A 66 -11.60 -5.21 -10.82
N GLU A 67 -12.12 -3.99 -11.01
CA GLU A 67 -11.33 -2.75 -10.97
C GLU A 67 -10.72 -2.53 -9.57
N SER A 68 -11.47 -2.80 -8.50
CA SER A 68 -11.01 -2.68 -7.11
C SER A 68 -9.91 -3.69 -6.78
N LEU A 69 -10.03 -4.95 -7.22
CA LEU A 69 -8.99 -5.96 -7.05
C LEU A 69 -7.70 -5.59 -7.80
N THR A 70 -7.86 -5.01 -8.99
CA THR A 70 -6.73 -4.52 -9.79
C THR A 70 -6.02 -3.37 -9.08
N LEU A 71 -6.77 -2.41 -8.54
CA LEU A 71 -6.24 -1.31 -7.75
C LEU A 71 -5.53 -1.84 -6.49
N HIS A 72 -6.17 -2.72 -5.72
CA HIS A 72 -5.60 -3.36 -4.53
C HIS A 72 -4.25 -4.01 -4.83
N THR A 73 -4.19 -4.82 -5.89
CA THR A 73 -2.97 -5.54 -6.29
C THR A 73 -1.87 -4.56 -6.68
N SER A 74 -2.24 -3.49 -7.39
CA SER A 74 -1.29 -2.46 -7.82
C SER A 74 -0.74 -1.67 -6.64
N LEU A 75 -1.61 -1.22 -5.72
CA LEU A 75 -1.24 -0.53 -4.50
C LEU A 75 -0.35 -1.39 -3.59
N SER A 76 -0.70 -2.66 -3.40
CA SER A 76 0.11 -3.62 -2.63
C SER A 76 1.51 -3.79 -3.23
N ARG A 77 1.62 -3.87 -4.57
CA ARG A 77 2.91 -3.93 -5.27
C ARG A 77 3.73 -2.66 -5.11
N ILE A 78 3.09 -1.48 -5.15
CA ILE A 78 3.76 -0.19 -4.92
C ILE A 78 4.30 -0.14 -3.48
N ALA A 79 3.49 -0.49 -2.47
CA ALA A 79 3.92 -0.53 -1.08
C ALA A 79 5.12 -1.48 -0.90
N GLU A 80 5.08 -2.67 -1.49
CA GLU A 80 6.19 -3.62 -1.42
C GLU A 80 7.45 -3.13 -2.13
N THR A 81 7.28 -2.41 -3.25
CA THR A 81 8.40 -1.78 -3.97
C THR A 81 9.06 -0.72 -3.10
N ILE A 82 8.28 0.12 -2.41
CA ILE A 82 8.79 1.13 -1.48
C ILE A 82 9.55 0.47 -0.33
N ARG A 83 9.00 -0.60 0.29
CA ARG A 83 9.70 -1.34 1.37
C ARG A 83 11.00 -1.99 0.88
N THR A 84 11.02 -2.51 -0.34
CA THR A 84 12.22 -3.10 -0.94
C THR A 84 13.29 -2.04 -1.21
N ASN A 85 12.88 -0.88 -1.72
CA ASN A 85 13.78 0.25 -1.94
C ASN A 85 14.38 0.74 -0.63
N GLU A 86 13.56 0.89 0.43
CA GLU A 86 14.00 1.31 1.76
C GLU A 86 15.09 0.37 2.29
N ARG A 87 14.83 -0.95 2.31
CA ARG A 87 15.81 -1.96 2.75
C ARG A 87 17.12 -1.90 1.96
N THR A 88 17.02 -1.74 0.64
CA THR A 88 18.19 -1.68 -0.26
C THR A 88 19.03 -0.44 0.01
N LEU A 89 18.38 0.72 0.16
CA LEU A 89 19.05 1.99 0.44
C LEU A 89 19.68 2.00 1.84
N ARG A 90 18.99 1.44 2.85
CA ARG A 90 19.53 1.30 4.21
C ARG A 90 20.81 0.46 4.23
N ALA A 91 20.78 -0.71 3.58
CA ALA A 91 21.96 -1.56 3.47
C ALA A 91 23.14 -0.87 2.76
N ALA A 92 22.86 -0.10 1.70
CA ALA A 92 23.88 0.68 1.00
C ALA A 92 24.48 1.79 1.89
N ALA A 93 23.65 2.47 2.68
CA ALA A 93 24.09 3.51 3.62
C ALA A 93 24.97 2.93 4.74
N GLU A 94 24.59 1.78 5.32
CA GLU A 94 25.37 1.07 6.33
C GLU A 94 26.73 0.63 5.79
N ALA A 95 26.76 0.04 4.59
CA ALA A 95 28.00 -0.36 3.93
C ALA A 95 28.93 0.84 3.64
N HIS A 96 28.37 1.99 3.27
CA HIS A 96 29.14 3.22 3.05
C HIS A 96 29.74 3.75 4.36
N ALA A 97 28.94 3.80 5.43
CA ALA A 97 29.41 4.22 6.76
C ALA A 97 30.54 3.33 7.29
N GLN A 98 30.45 2.01 7.10
CA GLN A 98 31.49 1.07 7.51
C GLN A 98 32.81 1.32 6.78
N ARG A 99 32.78 1.58 5.46
CA ARG A 99 33.99 1.90 4.68
C ARG A 99 34.65 3.20 5.14
N LEU A 100 33.85 4.23 5.42
CA LEU A 100 34.39 5.49 5.96
C LEU A 100 35.05 5.29 7.33
N GLY A 101 34.45 4.50 8.21
CA GLY A 101 35.06 4.14 9.49
C GLY A 101 36.40 3.42 9.33
N THR A 102 36.49 2.46 8.40
CA THR A 102 37.75 1.74 8.14
C THR A 102 38.87 2.61 7.55
N VAL A 103 38.53 3.66 6.80
CA VAL A 103 39.51 4.62 6.27
C VAL A 103 39.94 5.61 7.36
N GLY A 104 39.02 6.02 8.24
CA GLY A 104 39.30 6.94 9.35
C GLY A 104 40.19 6.34 10.46
N ASP A 105 40.11 5.03 10.69
CA ASP A 105 40.99 4.32 11.65
C ASP A 105 42.40 4.03 11.08
N GLY A 106 42.61 4.25 9.78
CA GLY A 106 43.87 3.96 9.07
C GLY A 106 44.84 5.14 8.95
N ILE A 107 44.52 6.30 9.54
CA ILE A 107 45.30 7.55 9.53
C ILE A 107 45.56 7.99 10.97
#